data_AF-A0A800JE36-F1
#
_entry.id   AF-A0A800JE36-F1
#
_cell.length_a   1.000
_cell.length_b   1.000
_cell.length_c   1.000
_cell.angle_alpha   90.00
_cell.angle_beta   90.00
_cell.angle_gamma   90.00
#
_symmetry.space_group_name_H-M   'P 1'
#
loop_
_entity.id
_entity.type
_entity.pdbx_description
1 polymer ?
#
loop_
_entity_poly.entity_id
_entity_poly.type
_entity_poly.pdbx_seq_one_letter_code
_entity_poly.pdbx_strand_id
1 'polypeptide(L)'
;MEPAPPNGEPPEETSPDTTEPQPELESPPEPPSPPKGFPVTFSGVASFAETGWGRLLGWQFLMALALGGAVLLVLARHWAPVVDSAMAQLPAETGWRNGTLVWPDEKPVELGRNNYFCLIVDPAGTARQGQLADVQVELRREDWLLGSVFGYFELNYAPGDLPLLREELAPWWGARRPFLLLAMGAAAGALVWLGWLALGAAGGVVARAVAFYVDRQCNYTQGWRLAAAAQLPSALLLAVGVLCYALGLLPWMGLLVLVPLAALVAWAYLFFAPFFLPRIEAIEPNPFDGEEEETNAAGDESEFSEPEEANPFQDDEDGDDGA
;
A
#
# COMPACT_ATOMS: atom_id res chain seq x y z
N MET A 1 -84.87 -43.93 21.09
CA MET A 1 -84.48 -43.88 22.50
C MET A 1 -84.26 -42.43 22.84
N GLU A 2 -85.02 -41.89 23.79
CA GLU A 2 -84.98 -40.53 24.33
C GLU A 2 -85.90 -40.51 25.58
N PRO A 3 -85.85 -39.53 26.52
CA PRO A 3 -85.02 -38.30 26.55
C PRO A 3 -84.31 -37.97 27.91
N ALA A 4 -83.29 -37.08 27.86
CA ALA A 4 -82.93 -35.93 28.76
C ALA A 4 -82.93 -36.02 30.33
N PRO A 5 -82.50 -34.97 31.08
CA PRO A 5 -81.31 -34.08 31.05
C PRO A 5 -80.54 -34.21 32.42
N PRO A 6 -80.03 -33.20 33.21
CA PRO A 6 -79.63 -31.79 32.98
C PRO A 6 -78.30 -31.28 33.68
N ASN A 7 -77.93 -30.01 33.38
CA ASN A 7 -77.26 -28.96 34.20
C ASN A 7 -75.80 -29.03 34.70
N GLY A 8 -75.04 -27.95 34.41
CA GLY A 8 -73.94 -27.45 35.27
C GLY A 8 -72.82 -26.61 34.60
N GLU A 9 -73.07 -25.33 34.28
CA GLU A 9 -72.00 -24.29 34.14
C GLU A 9 -71.57 -23.81 35.54
N PRO A 10 -70.31 -23.37 35.81
CA PRO A 10 -69.73 -22.09 35.33
C PRO A 10 -68.16 -22.09 35.22
N PRO A 11 -67.46 -20.92 35.15
CA PRO A 11 -67.63 -19.71 34.34
C PRO A 11 -66.42 -19.46 33.39
N GLU A 12 -66.43 -18.33 32.68
CA GLU A 12 -65.26 -17.78 31.97
C GLU A 12 -64.08 -17.46 32.91
N GLU A 13 -62.85 -17.79 32.50
CA GLU A 13 -61.65 -17.04 32.89
C GLU A 13 -61.00 -16.41 31.66
N THR A 14 -61.06 -15.09 31.60
CA THR A 14 -60.32 -14.23 30.66
C THR A 14 -58.82 -14.46 30.81
N SER A 15 -58.21 -15.09 29.80
CA SER A 15 -56.75 -15.01 29.60
C SER A 15 -56.45 -13.83 28.68
N PRO A 16 -55.65 -12.82 29.10
CA PRO A 16 -55.22 -11.77 28.21
C PRO A 16 -54.24 -12.34 27.18
N ASP A 17 -54.52 -12.08 25.90
CA ASP A 17 -53.62 -12.40 24.80
C ASP A 17 -52.41 -11.47 24.84
N THR A 18 -51.43 -11.82 25.68
CA THR A 18 -50.11 -11.19 25.68
C THR A 18 -49.33 -11.75 24.50
N THR A 19 -49.62 -11.21 23.31
CA THR A 19 -48.72 -11.33 22.17
C THR A 19 -47.44 -10.56 22.51
N GLU A 20 -46.46 -11.24 23.12
CA GLU A 20 -45.09 -10.75 23.22
C GLU A 20 -44.56 -10.51 21.80
N PRO A 21 -43.98 -9.33 21.49
CA PRO A 21 -43.33 -9.12 20.20
C PRO A 21 -42.17 -10.11 20.09
N GLN A 22 -42.23 -10.97 19.07
CA GLN A 22 -41.11 -11.85 18.78
C GLN A 22 -39.86 -11.00 18.55
N PRO A 23 -38.71 -11.32 19.16
CA PRO A 23 -37.48 -10.61 18.86
C PRO A 23 -37.17 -10.77 17.37
N GLU A 24 -36.97 -9.66 16.67
CA GLU A 24 -36.42 -9.69 15.31
C GLU A 24 -35.17 -10.56 15.32
N LEU A 25 -35.23 -11.67 14.57
CA LEU A 25 -34.07 -12.51 14.31
C LEU A 25 -33.11 -11.67 13.48
N GLU A 26 -32.14 -11.04 14.15
CA GLU A 26 -31.02 -10.34 13.52
C GLU A 26 -30.50 -11.23 12.38
N SER A 27 -30.71 -10.76 11.14
CA SER A 27 -30.27 -11.48 9.96
C SER A 27 -28.76 -11.75 10.09
N PRO A 28 -28.29 -13.00 9.89
CA PRO A 28 -26.88 -13.32 10.06
C PRO A 28 -25.99 -12.32 9.30
N PRO A 29 -24.93 -11.78 9.92
CA PRO A 29 -24.14 -10.71 9.33
C PRO A 29 -23.68 -11.12 7.93
N GLU A 30 -24.11 -10.36 6.93
CA GLU A 30 -23.91 -10.69 5.51
C GLU A 30 -22.41 -10.97 5.25
N PRO A 31 -22.06 -12.11 4.64
CA PRO A 31 -20.67 -12.47 4.46
C PRO A 31 -19.96 -11.38 3.66
N PRO A 32 -18.75 -10.94 4.08
CA PRO A 32 -18.10 -9.78 3.48
C PRO A 32 -17.93 -9.99 1.97
N SER A 33 -18.46 -9.04 1.20
CA SER A 33 -18.47 -9.07 -0.27
C SER A 33 -17.11 -9.50 -0.83
N PRO A 34 -17.09 -10.41 -1.82
CA PRO A 34 -15.85 -10.97 -2.33
C PRO A 34 -14.93 -9.88 -2.92
N PRO A 35 -13.60 -10.02 -2.79
CA PRO A 35 -12.64 -9.01 -3.21
C PRO A 35 -12.78 -8.65 -4.70
N LYS A 36 -13.19 -7.41 -4.97
CA LYS A 36 -13.35 -6.89 -6.34
C LYS A 36 -11.99 -6.61 -6.98
N GLY A 37 -11.55 -7.50 -7.88
CA GLY A 37 -10.46 -7.24 -8.83
C GLY A 37 -9.03 -7.48 -8.34
N PHE A 38 -8.08 -7.31 -9.29
CA PHE A 38 -6.65 -7.53 -9.10
C PHE A 38 -5.99 -6.30 -8.43
N PRO A 39 -5.07 -6.44 -7.48
CA PRO A 39 -4.73 -5.39 -6.50
C PRO A 39 -3.89 -4.23 -7.04
N VAL A 40 -3.64 -4.18 -8.35
CA VAL A 40 -3.01 -3.04 -9.04
C VAL A 40 -3.97 -2.29 -9.97
N THR A 41 -5.28 -2.58 -9.94
CA THR A 41 -6.31 -1.76 -10.60
C THR A 41 -6.94 -0.79 -9.59
N PHE A 42 -7.55 0.32 -10.04
CA PHE A 42 -8.17 1.29 -9.12
C PHE A 42 -9.28 0.66 -8.25
N SER A 43 -10.13 -0.17 -8.85
CA SER A 43 -11.14 -0.95 -8.11
C SER A 43 -10.52 -2.00 -7.19
N GLY A 44 -9.43 -2.64 -7.62
CA GLY A 44 -8.64 -3.57 -6.81
C GLY A 44 -8.06 -2.91 -5.56
N VAL A 45 -7.47 -1.71 -5.71
CA VAL A 45 -6.96 -0.89 -4.59
C VAL A 45 -8.10 -0.43 -3.68
N ALA A 46 -9.22 0.04 -4.24
CA ALA A 46 -10.39 0.44 -3.46
C ALA A 46 -10.96 -0.71 -2.61
N SER A 47 -10.97 -1.95 -3.14
CA SER A 47 -11.46 -3.13 -2.41
C SER A 47 -10.68 -3.45 -1.11
N PHE A 48 -9.48 -2.89 -0.90
CA PHE A 48 -8.76 -3.03 0.37
C PHE A 48 -9.35 -2.18 1.51
N ALA A 49 -10.18 -1.17 1.20
CA ALA A 49 -10.99 -0.49 2.22
C ALA A 49 -12.02 -1.45 2.84
N GLU A 50 -12.63 -2.31 2.03
CA GLU A 50 -13.62 -3.29 2.47
C GLU A 50 -12.92 -4.51 3.12
N THR A 51 -11.95 -5.13 2.43
CA THR A 51 -11.33 -6.40 2.90
C THR A 51 -10.38 -6.25 4.10
N GLY A 52 -10.30 -7.30 4.92
CA GLY A 52 -9.47 -7.33 6.13
C GLY A 52 -7.95 -7.23 5.91
N TRP A 53 -7.24 -6.83 6.97
CA TRP A 53 -5.79 -6.57 6.99
C TRP A 53 -4.92 -7.70 6.44
N GLY A 54 -5.30 -8.97 6.63
CA GLY A 54 -4.52 -10.12 6.15
C GLY A 54 -4.28 -10.11 4.63
N ARG A 55 -5.26 -9.66 3.82
CA ARG A 55 -5.10 -9.54 2.36
C ARG A 55 -4.10 -8.43 2.01
N LEU A 56 -4.17 -7.28 2.68
CA LEU A 56 -3.26 -6.16 2.46
C LEU A 56 -1.82 -6.53 2.83
N LEU A 57 -1.61 -7.05 4.03
CA LEU A 57 -0.28 -7.43 4.52
C LEU A 57 0.31 -8.57 3.69
N GLY A 58 -0.49 -9.54 3.24
CA GLY A 58 -0.03 -10.60 2.33
C GLY A 58 0.48 -10.07 0.99
N TRP A 59 -0.25 -9.15 0.35
CA TRP A 59 0.18 -8.54 -0.92
C TRP A 59 1.38 -7.60 -0.74
N GLN A 60 1.42 -6.79 0.31
CA GLN A 60 2.58 -5.95 0.59
C GLN A 60 3.83 -6.79 0.93
N PHE A 61 3.68 -7.86 1.71
CA PHE A 61 4.76 -8.80 2.00
C PHE A 61 5.29 -9.47 0.73
N LEU A 62 4.41 -9.88 -0.20
CA LEU A 62 4.82 -10.42 -1.50
C LEU A 62 5.63 -9.41 -2.32
N MET A 63 5.19 -8.14 -2.38
CA MET A 63 5.94 -7.08 -3.08
C MET A 63 7.27 -6.76 -2.39
N ALA A 64 7.30 -6.74 -1.05
CA ALA A 64 8.51 -6.52 -0.26
C ALA A 64 9.52 -7.66 -0.43
N LEU A 65 9.04 -8.91 -0.52
CA LEU A 65 9.85 -10.09 -0.81
C LEU A 65 10.41 -10.04 -2.24
N ALA A 66 9.62 -9.62 -3.22
CA ALA A 66 10.08 -9.44 -4.60
C ALA A 66 11.16 -8.36 -4.70
N LEU A 67 10.96 -7.21 -4.05
CA LEU A 67 11.93 -6.12 -4.00
C LEU A 67 13.21 -6.51 -3.25
N GLY A 68 13.08 -7.10 -2.06
CA GLY A 68 14.22 -7.58 -1.27
C GLY A 68 15.00 -8.71 -1.95
N GLY A 69 14.30 -9.56 -2.70
CA GLY A 69 14.88 -10.59 -3.57
C GLY A 69 15.64 -9.99 -4.76
N ALA A 70 15.13 -8.90 -5.37
CA ALA A 70 15.84 -8.17 -6.41
C ALA A 70 17.09 -7.46 -5.86
N VAL A 71 17.03 -6.86 -4.67
CA VAL A 71 18.20 -6.29 -3.97
C VAL A 71 19.24 -7.37 -3.64
N LEU A 72 18.79 -8.52 -3.11
CA LEU A 72 19.65 -9.70 -2.90
C LEU A 72 20.35 -10.12 -4.21
N LEU A 73 19.65 -10.07 -5.34
CA LEU A 73 20.20 -10.36 -6.66
C LEU A 73 21.29 -9.36 -7.06
N VAL A 74 21.11 -8.05 -6.83
CA VAL A 74 22.17 -7.03 -7.03
C VAL A 74 23.39 -7.36 -6.16
N LEU A 75 23.18 -7.58 -4.87
CA LEU A 75 24.23 -7.83 -3.89
C LEU A 75 25.02 -9.11 -4.25
N ALA A 76 24.34 -10.19 -4.62
CA ALA A 76 24.96 -11.47 -4.98
C ALA A 76 25.64 -11.46 -6.37
N ARG A 77 25.09 -10.76 -7.36
CA ARG A 77 25.64 -10.68 -8.73
C ARG A 77 26.81 -9.72 -8.84
N HIS A 78 26.73 -8.56 -8.18
CA HIS A 78 27.62 -7.43 -8.46
C HIS A 78 28.49 -7.04 -7.27
N TRP A 79 27.98 -7.09 -6.03
CA TRP A 79 28.78 -6.67 -4.87
C TRP A 79 29.66 -7.81 -4.34
N ALA A 80 29.10 -9.01 -4.19
CA ALA A 80 29.82 -10.17 -3.66
C ALA A 80 31.10 -10.51 -4.44
N PRO A 81 31.16 -10.51 -5.79
CA PRO A 81 32.40 -10.79 -6.52
C PRO A 81 33.49 -9.73 -6.35
N VAL A 82 33.10 -8.47 -6.12
CA VAL A 82 34.04 -7.38 -5.81
C VAL A 82 34.61 -7.56 -4.41
N VAL A 83 33.79 -7.96 -3.43
CA VAL A 83 34.26 -8.32 -2.08
C VAL A 83 35.16 -9.57 -2.15
N ASP A 84 34.79 -10.60 -2.89
CA ASP A 84 35.64 -11.81 -3.06
C ASP A 84 37.02 -11.45 -3.66
N SER A 85 37.05 -10.53 -4.63
CA SER A 85 38.27 -10.02 -5.27
C SER A 85 39.11 -9.17 -4.30
N ALA A 86 38.47 -8.35 -3.48
CA ALA A 86 39.13 -7.58 -2.43
C ALA A 86 39.79 -8.48 -1.39
N MET A 87 39.07 -9.50 -0.90
CA MET A 87 39.58 -10.49 0.05
C MET A 87 40.81 -11.26 -0.49
N ALA A 88 40.91 -11.43 -1.80
CA ALA A 88 42.06 -12.05 -2.45
C ALA A 88 43.28 -11.11 -2.57
N GLN A 89 43.07 -9.80 -2.52
CA GLN A 89 44.09 -8.75 -2.65
C GLN A 89 44.51 -8.13 -1.31
N LEU A 90 43.80 -8.41 -0.21
CA LEU A 90 44.20 -7.96 1.12
C LEU A 90 45.63 -8.44 1.47
N PRO A 91 46.47 -7.54 2.04
CA PRO A 91 47.69 -7.91 2.75
C PRO A 91 47.45 -8.91 3.89
N ALA A 92 48.50 -9.58 4.35
CA ALA A 92 48.42 -10.55 5.44
C ALA A 92 47.99 -9.91 6.77
N GLU A 93 48.59 -8.77 7.11
CA GLU A 93 48.24 -7.93 8.25
C GLU A 93 47.60 -6.62 7.78
N THR A 94 46.30 -6.46 8.04
CA THR A 94 45.59 -5.19 7.90
C THR A 94 44.66 -4.99 9.10
N GLY A 95 43.96 -3.86 9.16
CA GLY A 95 42.98 -3.57 10.21
C GLY A 95 42.91 -2.09 10.50
N TRP A 96 42.05 -1.69 11.43
CA TRP A 96 42.16 -0.38 12.05
C TRP A 96 42.57 -0.52 13.52
N ARG A 97 43.41 0.40 14.00
CA ARG A 97 43.80 0.52 15.41
C ARG A 97 43.61 1.95 15.86
N ASN A 98 42.97 2.15 17.01
CA ASN A 98 42.62 3.46 17.57
C ASN A 98 42.00 4.44 16.53
N GLY A 99 41.11 3.94 15.68
CA GLY A 99 40.48 4.74 14.62
C GLY A 99 41.36 5.04 13.40
N THR A 100 42.54 4.41 13.26
CA THR A 100 43.42 4.58 12.09
C THR A 100 43.61 3.28 11.31
N LEU A 101 43.51 3.35 9.97
CA LEU A 101 43.74 2.20 9.08
C LEU A 101 45.24 1.89 8.98
N VAL A 102 45.58 0.65 9.34
CA VAL A 102 46.91 0.08 9.17
C VAL A 102 46.97 -0.63 7.81
N TRP A 103 47.62 0.02 6.85
CA TRP A 103 47.89 -0.49 5.50
C TRP A 103 49.41 -0.44 5.24
N PRO A 104 50.02 -1.46 4.59
CA PRO A 104 51.48 -1.57 4.47
C PRO A 104 52.13 -0.56 3.50
N ASP A 105 51.38 -0.06 2.53
CA ASP A 105 51.83 0.94 1.54
C ASP A 105 51.06 2.26 1.70
N GLU A 106 51.61 3.39 1.26
CA GLU A 106 50.87 4.66 1.18
C GLU A 106 50.21 4.89 -0.19
N LYS A 107 50.31 3.92 -1.11
CA LYS A 107 49.82 4.05 -2.48
C LYS A 107 48.33 3.70 -2.57
N PRO A 108 47.56 4.37 -3.43
CA PRO A 108 46.18 3.98 -3.72
C PRO A 108 46.12 2.62 -4.41
N VAL A 109 45.27 1.72 -3.91
CA VAL A 109 45.04 0.36 -4.45
C VAL A 109 43.55 0.15 -4.70
N GLU A 110 43.19 -0.22 -5.93
CA GLU A 110 41.84 -0.67 -6.28
C GLU A 110 41.70 -2.17 -5.90
N LEU A 111 40.97 -2.47 -4.83
CA LEU A 111 40.78 -3.85 -4.34
C LEU A 111 39.76 -4.64 -5.17
N GLY A 112 38.87 -3.95 -5.85
CA GLY A 112 37.94 -4.56 -6.79
C GLY A 112 36.94 -3.54 -7.33
N ARG A 113 36.45 -3.79 -8.54
CA ARG A 113 35.59 -2.86 -9.26
C ARG A 113 34.67 -3.56 -10.25
N ASN A 114 33.46 -3.05 -10.33
CA ASN A 114 32.62 -3.06 -11.53
C ASN A 114 31.84 -1.73 -11.59
N ASN A 115 30.84 -1.64 -12.46
CA ASN A 115 30.04 -0.41 -12.60
C ASN A 115 29.10 -0.15 -11.39
N TYR A 116 28.76 -1.19 -10.62
CA TYR A 116 27.80 -1.10 -9.51
C TYR A 116 28.47 -0.82 -8.16
N PHE A 117 29.64 -1.41 -7.94
CA PHE A 117 30.40 -1.32 -6.70
C PHE A 117 31.91 -1.27 -6.95
N CYS A 118 32.60 -0.36 -6.26
CA CYS A 118 34.05 -0.25 -6.28
C CYS A 118 34.59 -0.07 -4.85
N LEU A 119 35.65 -0.81 -4.51
CA LEU A 119 36.35 -0.72 -3.23
C LEU A 119 37.80 -0.33 -3.47
N ILE A 120 38.23 0.77 -2.86
CA ILE A 120 39.54 1.38 -3.02
C ILE A 120 40.13 1.62 -1.64
N VAL A 121 41.45 1.50 -1.52
CA VAL A 121 42.21 1.93 -0.33
C VAL A 121 43.17 3.03 -0.78
N ASP A 122 43.01 4.25 -0.26
CA ASP A 122 43.97 5.35 -0.44
C ASP A 122 44.36 5.92 0.93
N PRO A 123 45.40 5.36 1.59
CA PRO A 123 45.81 5.80 2.92
C PRO A 123 46.34 7.24 2.96
N ALA A 124 46.70 7.82 1.81
CA ALA A 124 47.21 9.19 1.73
C ALA A 124 46.13 10.21 1.34
N GLY A 125 44.95 9.77 0.86
CA GLY A 125 43.88 10.64 0.35
C GLY A 125 44.32 11.51 -0.84
N THR A 126 45.34 11.07 -1.58
CA THR A 126 46.00 11.86 -2.65
C THR A 126 45.37 11.64 -4.02
N ALA A 127 44.71 10.51 -4.24
CA ALA A 127 44.10 10.17 -5.50
C ALA A 127 42.72 10.81 -5.61
N ARG A 128 42.62 11.93 -6.36
CA ARG A 128 41.33 12.44 -6.85
C ARG A 128 40.75 11.49 -7.92
N GLN A 129 40.26 10.35 -7.49
CA GLN A 129 39.51 9.43 -8.33
C GLN A 129 38.07 9.93 -8.40
N GLY A 130 37.60 10.30 -9.59
CA GLY A 130 36.17 10.58 -9.81
C GLY A 130 35.34 9.32 -9.58
N GLN A 131 34.01 9.46 -9.50
CA GLN A 131 33.11 8.35 -9.22
C GLN A 131 33.28 7.21 -10.25
N LEU A 132 33.82 6.07 -9.80
CA LEU A 132 34.17 4.93 -10.66
C LEU A 132 33.06 3.88 -10.81
N ALA A 133 32.03 3.96 -9.94
CA ALA A 133 30.90 3.04 -9.84
C ALA A 133 29.69 3.72 -9.18
N ASP A 134 28.49 3.12 -9.29
CA ASP A 134 27.25 3.63 -8.70
C ASP A 134 27.35 3.79 -7.17
N VAL A 135 28.07 2.87 -6.51
CA VAL A 135 28.52 2.96 -5.11
C VAL A 135 30.03 2.73 -5.03
N GLN A 136 30.74 3.64 -4.38
CA GLN A 136 32.19 3.60 -4.19
C GLN A 136 32.50 3.66 -2.69
N VAL A 137 33.39 2.79 -2.20
CA VAL A 137 33.94 2.85 -0.85
C VAL A 137 35.44 3.10 -0.95
N GLU A 138 35.91 4.18 -0.35
CA GLU A 138 37.33 4.57 -0.29
C GLU A 138 37.78 4.50 1.17
N LEU A 139 38.66 3.56 1.50
CA LEU A 139 39.24 3.43 2.83
C LEU A 139 40.49 4.29 2.91
N ARG A 140 40.50 5.27 3.82
CA ARG A 140 41.65 6.15 4.08
C ARG A 140 42.26 5.84 5.44
N ARG A 141 43.24 6.64 5.84
CA ARG A 141 43.99 6.45 7.10
C ARG A 141 43.18 6.77 8.36
N GLU A 142 42.29 7.76 8.35
CA GLU A 142 41.56 8.21 9.55
C GLU A 142 40.02 8.08 9.38
N ASP A 143 39.58 8.09 8.13
CA ASP A 143 38.20 8.05 7.68
C ASP A 143 37.99 6.98 6.59
N TRP A 144 36.74 6.77 6.22
CA TRP A 144 36.35 6.14 4.97
C TRP A 144 35.25 6.94 4.29
N LEU A 145 35.32 7.03 2.96
CA LEU A 145 34.28 7.68 2.17
C LEU A 145 33.32 6.66 1.59
N LEU A 146 32.03 6.96 1.70
CA LEU A 146 30.98 6.34 0.88
C LEU A 146 30.60 7.32 -0.23
N GLY A 147 31.13 7.10 -1.42
CA GLY A 147 30.77 7.82 -2.64
C GLY A 147 29.55 7.21 -3.32
N SER A 148 28.61 8.06 -3.71
CA SER A 148 27.55 7.71 -4.66
C SER A 148 27.11 8.99 -5.40
N VAL A 149 26.05 8.89 -6.20
CA VAL A 149 25.50 10.02 -6.98
C VAL A 149 24.98 11.15 -6.08
N PHE A 150 24.67 10.85 -4.82
CA PHE A 150 24.30 11.84 -3.81
C PHE A 150 25.50 12.61 -3.23
N GLY A 151 26.72 12.33 -3.70
CA GLY A 151 27.98 12.89 -3.19
C GLY A 151 28.79 11.87 -2.39
N TYR A 152 29.80 12.39 -1.69
CA TYR A 152 30.67 11.61 -0.81
C TYR A 152 30.31 11.87 0.65
N PHE A 153 30.10 10.80 1.41
CA PHE A 153 29.87 10.86 2.86
C PHE A 153 31.14 10.42 3.58
N GLU A 154 31.74 11.31 4.35
CA GLU A 154 32.92 11.02 5.18
C GLU A 154 32.47 10.39 6.50
N LEU A 155 33.03 9.23 6.83
CA LEU A 155 32.64 8.43 7.99
C LEU A 155 33.90 8.01 8.75
N ASN A 156 33.95 8.31 10.05
CA ASN A 156 35.08 7.96 10.90
C ASN A 156 35.09 6.44 11.18
N TYR A 157 36.28 5.86 11.37
CA TYR A 157 36.38 4.50 11.92
C TYR A 157 35.81 4.44 13.35
N ALA A 158 35.21 3.30 13.70
CA ALA A 158 34.69 3.08 15.05
C ALA A 158 35.85 3.02 16.06
N PRO A 159 35.68 3.58 17.28
CA PRO A 159 36.72 3.55 18.30
C PRO A 159 36.98 2.11 18.76
N GLY A 160 38.22 1.66 18.60
CA GLY A 160 38.68 0.32 18.96
C GLY A 160 39.72 -0.21 17.96
N ASP A 161 40.22 -1.41 18.26
CA ASP A 161 41.16 -2.13 17.41
C ASP A 161 40.45 -3.34 16.79
N LEU A 162 40.44 -3.42 15.45
CA LEU A 162 40.00 -4.61 14.73
C LEU A 162 41.11 -5.10 13.78
N PRO A 163 41.81 -6.20 14.09
CA PRO A 163 42.71 -6.82 13.15
C PRO A 163 41.91 -7.47 12.01
N LEU A 164 42.15 -7.02 10.79
CA LEU A 164 41.63 -7.62 9.55
C LEU A 164 42.73 -8.53 8.98
N LEU A 165 42.94 -9.66 9.67
CA LEU A 165 43.83 -10.72 9.19
C LEU A 165 43.15 -11.45 8.01
N ARG A 166 43.84 -11.54 6.87
CA ARG A 166 43.31 -12.23 5.69
C ARG A 166 42.93 -13.69 5.97
N GLU A 167 43.72 -14.35 6.81
CA GLU A 167 43.53 -15.75 7.21
C GLU A 167 42.23 -15.99 8.00
N GLU A 168 41.75 -14.99 8.74
CA GLU A 168 40.48 -15.06 9.45
C GLU A 168 39.32 -14.54 8.58
N LEU A 169 39.54 -13.42 7.88
CA LEU A 169 38.50 -12.68 7.20
C LEU A 169 37.98 -13.40 5.94
N ALA A 170 38.84 -14.07 5.17
CA ALA A 170 38.40 -14.80 3.98
C ALA A 170 37.54 -16.04 4.32
N PRO A 171 37.89 -16.91 5.30
CA PRO A 171 37.00 -17.96 5.79
C PRO A 171 35.73 -17.42 6.46
N TRP A 172 35.84 -16.34 7.26
CA TRP A 172 34.70 -15.66 7.89
C TRP A 172 33.67 -15.21 6.83
N TRP A 173 34.15 -14.57 5.77
CA TRP A 173 33.32 -14.13 4.65
C TRP A 173 32.74 -15.32 3.89
N GLY A 174 33.56 -16.29 3.49
CA GLY A 174 33.10 -17.48 2.77
C GLY A 174 31.97 -18.24 3.48
N ALA A 175 32.07 -18.38 4.81
CA ALA A 175 31.06 -19.04 5.62
C ALA A 175 29.78 -18.20 5.83
N ARG A 176 29.89 -16.87 5.94
CA ARG A 176 28.77 -15.98 6.32
C ARG A 176 28.11 -15.27 5.15
N ARG A 177 28.78 -15.14 4.01
CA ARG A 177 28.29 -14.47 2.78
C ARG A 177 26.83 -14.78 2.43
N PRO A 178 26.36 -16.03 2.29
CA PRO A 178 24.96 -16.29 1.92
C PRO A 178 23.96 -15.73 2.94
N PHE A 179 24.28 -15.82 4.24
CA PHE A 179 23.43 -15.31 5.32
C PHE A 179 23.45 -13.77 5.41
N LEU A 180 24.63 -13.15 5.21
CA LEU A 180 24.77 -11.69 5.19
C LEU A 180 24.02 -11.07 4.02
N LEU A 181 24.19 -11.61 2.81
CA LEU A 181 23.48 -11.15 1.62
C LEU A 181 21.96 -11.30 1.79
N LEU A 182 21.50 -12.46 2.28
CA LEU A 182 20.08 -12.71 2.56
C LEU A 182 19.53 -11.74 3.62
N ALA A 183 20.27 -11.50 4.71
CA ALA A 183 19.88 -10.56 5.75
C ALA A 183 19.80 -9.13 5.22
N MET A 184 20.74 -8.69 4.38
CA MET A 184 20.69 -7.36 3.74
C MET A 184 19.50 -7.21 2.79
N GLY A 185 19.22 -8.22 1.94
CA GLY A 185 18.06 -8.21 1.04
C GLY A 185 16.73 -8.22 1.80
N ALA A 186 16.63 -9.04 2.85
CA ALA A 186 15.46 -9.10 3.72
C ALA A 186 15.26 -7.78 4.51
N ALA A 187 16.34 -7.20 5.04
CA ALA A 187 16.29 -5.90 5.72
C ALA A 187 15.86 -4.78 4.78
N ALA A 188 16.38 -4.74 3.54
CA ALA A 188 15.96 -3.76 2.53
C ALA A 188 14.46 -3.90 2.20
N GLY A 189 13.98 -5.12 1.97
CA GLY A 189 12.55 -5.39 1.76
C GLY A 189 11.68 -4.98 2.95
N ALA A 190 12.11 -5.29 4.17
CA ALA A 190 11.40 -4.94 5.40
C ALA A 190 11.37 -3.42 5.65
N LEU A 191 12.48 -2.70 5.44
CA LEU A 191 12.55 -1.24 5.57
C LEU A 191 11.59 -0.55 4.60
N VAL A 192 11.55 -1.00 3.34
CA VAL A 192 10.62 -0.45 2.35
C VAL A 192 9.17 -0.78 2.69
N TRP A 193 8.88 -1.99 3.20
CA TRP A 193 7.54 -2.37 3.65
C TRP A 193 7.05 -1.51 4.82
N LEU A 194 7.90 -1.28 5.83
CA LEU A 194 7.60 -0.35 6.93
C LEU A 194 7.40 1.08 6.42
N GLY A 195 8.19 1.50 5.43
CA GLY A 195 7.99 2.75 4.70
C GLY A 195 6.62 2.87 4.04
N TRP A 196 6.13 1.83 3.35
CA TRP A 196 4.79 1.81 2.76
C TRP A 196 3.68 1.85 3.82
N LEU A 197 3.86 1.20 4.97
CA LEU A 197 2.89 1.26 6.07
C LEU A 197 2.81 2.66 6.69
N ALA A 198 3.95 3.32 6.89
CA ALA A 198 4.04 4.70 7.37
C ALA A 198 3.45 5.72 6.38
N LEU A 199 3.81 5.59 5.09
CA LEU A 199 3.22 6.39 4.00
C LEU A 199 1.71 6.15 3.86
N GLY A 200 1.26 4.91 4.04
CA GLY A 200 -0.16 4.57 4.08
C GLY A 200 -0.89 5.23 5.26
N ALA A 201 -0.26 5.33 6.43
CA ALA A 201 -0.86 5.98 7.59
C ALA A 201 -1.04 7.50 7.35
N ALA A 202 -0.02 8.17 6.81
CA ALA A 202 -0.12 9.57 6.41
C ALA A 202 -1.13 9.79 5.26
N GLY A 203 -1.09 8.93 4.24
CA GLY A 203 -1.99 8.97 3.09
C GLY A 203 -3.45 8.67 3.44
N GLY A 204 -3.71 7.94 4.53
CA GLY A 204 -5.07 7.62 4.98
C GLY A 204 -5.92 8.86 5.29
N VAL A 205 -5.29 9.94 5.75
CA VAL A 205 -5.94 11.25 5.95
C VAL A 205 -6.35 11.87 4.61
N VAL A 206 -5.47 11.81 3.61
CA VAL A 206 -5.73 12.33 2.25
C VAL A 206 -6.84 11.51 1.58
N ALA A 207 -6.77 10.18 1.63
CA ALA A 207 -7.78 9.28 1.08
C ALA A 207 -9.17 9.54 1.70
N ARG A 208 -9.24 9.75 3.03
CA ARG A 208 -10.49 10.09 3.72
C ARG A 208 -11.02 11.47 3.29
N ALA A 209 -10.15 12.47 3.14
CA ALA A 209 -10.56 13.79 2.67
C ALA A 209 -11.15 13.73 1.25
N VAL A 210 -10.51 13.00 0.32
CA VAL A 210 -11.05 12.79 -1.03
C VAL A 210 -12.36 12.01 -1.00
N ALA A 211 -12.47 10.94 -0.20
CA ALA A 211 -13.71 10.18 -0.06
C ALA A 211 -14.87 11.05 0.46
N PHE A 212 -14.61 11.94 1.42
CA PHE A 212 -15.58 12.88 1.97
C PHE A 212 -16.10 13.86 0.90
N TYR A 213 -15.23 14.41 0.04
CA TYR A 213 -15.63 15.31 -1.05
C TYR A 213 -16.40 14.63 -2.20
N VAL A 214 -16.49 13.29 -2.23
CA VAL A 214 -17.13 12.49 -3.30
C VAL A 214 -18.31 11.67 -2.73
N ASP A 215 -18.80 12.02 -1.54
CA ASP A 215 -19.89 11.34 -0.82
C ASP A 215 -19.68 9.83 -0.66
N ARG A 216 -18.44 9.39 -0.39
CA ARG A 216 -18.07 7.98 -0.26
C ARG A 216 -17.87 7.56 1.19
N GLN A 217 -18.31 6.34 1.52
CA GLN A 217 -18.13 5.77 2.85
C GLN A 217 -16.65 5.46 3.11
N CYS A 218 -16.03 6.16 4.08
CA CYS A 218 -14.62 5.95 4.41
C CYS A 218 -14.28 6.24 5.88
N ASN A 219 -14.33 5.20 6.72
CA ASN A 219 -13.81 5.18 8.08
C ASN A 219 -12.28 5.33 8.11
N TYR A 220 -11.71 5.77 9.24
CA TYR A 220 -10.27 6.00 9.37
C TYR A 220 -9.42 4.76 9.01
N THR A 221 -9.80 3.59 9.51
CA THR A 221 -9.17 2.30 9.20
C THR A 221 -9.39 1.83 7.76
N GLN A 222 -10.45 2.28 7.08
CA GLN A 222 -10.69 2.02 5.66
C GLN A 222 -9.75 2.89 4.80
N GLY A 223 -9.66 4.19 5.12
CA GLY A 223 -8.75 5.14 4.47
C GLY A 223 -7.29 4.74 4.58
N TRP A 224 -6.82 4.32 5.77
CA TRP A 224 -5.46 3.81 5.95
C TRP A 224 -5.20 2.55 5.10
N ARG A 225 -6.10 1.54 5.11
CA ARG A 225 -5.94 0.34 4.29
C ARG A 225 -5.89 0.65 2.79
N LEU A 226 -6.75 1.55 2.32
CA LEU A 226 -6.76 2.00 0.91
C LEU A 226 -5.46 2.75 0.57
N ALA A 227 -5.00 3.67 1.41
CA ALA A 227 -3.77 4.42 1.18
C ALA A 227 -2.51 3.53 1.20
N ALA A 228 -2.50 2.51 2.05
CA ALA A 228 -1.46 1.49 2.08
C ALA A 228 -1.53 0.54 0.87
N ALA A 229 -2.73 0.26 0.35
CA ALA A 229 -2.93 -0.51 -0.88
C ALA A 229 -2.58 0.28 -2.16
N ALA A 230 -2.74 1.61 -2.15
CA ALA A 230 -2.35 2.49 -3.25
C ALA A 230 -0.83 2.47 -3.53
N GLN A 231 -0.03 1.96 -2.59
CA GLN A 231 1.40 1.71 -2.78
C GLN A 231 1.68 0.43 -3.60
N LEU A 232 0.74 -0.51 -3.76
CA LEU A 232 1.00 -1.80 -4.43
C LEU A 232 1.40 -1.67 -5.92
N PRO A 233 0.78 -0.81 -6.76
CA PRO A 233 1.24 -0.60 -8.15
C PRO A 233 2.65 0.03 -8.21
N SER A 234 2.93 0.95 -7.28
CA SER A 234 4.22 1.62 -7.12
C SER A 234 5.32 0.63 -6.67
N ALA A 235 4.98 -0.23 -5.71
CA ALA A 235 5.82 -1.31 -5.22
C ALA A 235 6.20 -2.30 -6.32
N LEU A 236 5.23 -2.70 -7.16
CA LEU A 236 5.47 -3.56 -8.31
C LEU A 236 6.42 -2.90 -9.33
N LEU A 237 6.20 -1.61 -9.63
CA LEU A 237 7.07 -0.85 -10.54
C LEU A 237 8.51 -0.79 -10.01
N LEU A 238 8.70 -0.50 -8.72
CA LEU A 238 10.02 -0.47 -8.09
C LEU A 238 10.69 -1.85 -8.05
N ALA A 239 9.94 -2.92 -7.72
CA ALA A 239 10.47 -4.28 -7.70
C ALA A 239 10.95 -4.73 -9.10
N VAL A 240 10.18 -4.45 -10.15
CA VAL A 240 10.58 -4.70 -11.54
C VAL A 240 11.78 -3.85 -11.93
N GLY A 241 11.82 -2.57 -11.54
CA GLY A 241 12.95 -1.68 -11.79
C GLY A 241 14.27 -2.18 -11.19
N VAL A 242 14.26 -2.53 -9.89
CA VAL A 242 15.44 -3.06 -9.21
C VAL A 242 15.85 -4.42 -9.78
N LEU A 243 14.91 -5.25 -10.22
CA LEU A 243 15.22 -6.49 -10.94
C LEU A 243 15.88 -6.21 -12.30
N CYS A 244 15.37 -5.25 -13.07
CA CYS A 244 16.00 -4.82 -14.33
C CYS A 244 17.42 -4.28 -14.11
N TYR A 245 17.66 -3.50 -13.04
CA TYR A 245 19.00 -3.07 -12.65
C TYR A 245 19.90 -4.25 -12.25
N ALA A 246 19.40 -5.20 -11.46
CA ALA A 246 20.15 -6.41 -11.11
C ALA A 246 20.56 -7.25 -12.34
N LEU A 247 19.72 -7.23 -13.39
CA LEU A 247 19.96 -7.90 -14.67
C LEU A 247 20.77 -7.05 -15.68
N GLY A 248 21.12 -5.81 -15.35
CA GLY A 248 21.84 -4.89 -16.25
C GLY A 248 21.01 -4.30 -17.39
N LEU A 249 19.68 -4.41 -17.31
CA LEU A 249 18.72 -3.87 -18.29
C LEU A 249 18.36 -2.39 -18.03
N LEU A 250 18.61 -1.88 -16.83
CA LEU A 250 18.34 -0.51 -16.42
C LEU A 250 19.59 0.05 -15.70
N PRO A 251 20.10 1.24 -16.05
CA PRO A 251 21.20 1.86 -15.33
C PRO A 251 20.72 2.46 -13.99
N TRP A 252 21.64 2.76 -13.08
CA TRP A 252 21.34 3.42 -11.80
C TRP A 252 20.58 4.75 -11.95
N MET A 253 20.92 5.56 -12.95
CA MET A 253 20.12 6.77 -13.30
C MET A 253 18.65 6.45 -13.57
N GLY A 254 18.38 5.30 -14.21
CA GLY A 254 17.02 4.84 -14.49
C GLY A 254 16.25 4.50 -13.21
N LEU A 255 16.91 3.91 -12.21
CA LEU A 255 16.31 3.71 -10.89
C LEU A 255 15.99 5.03 -10.18
N LEU A 256 16.91 6.01 -10.24
CA LEU A 256 16.67 7.32 -9.62
C LEU A 256 15.48 8.07 -10.24
N VAL A 257 15.24 7.91 -11.54
CA VAL A 257 14.03 8.42 -12.23
C VAL A 257 12.79 7.59 -11.91
N LEU A 258 12.95 6.29 -11.64
CA LEU A 258 11.83 5.41 -11.31
C LEU A 258 11.22 5.70 -9.93
N VAL A 259 12.00 6.17 -8.95
CA VAL A 259 11.51 6.54 -7.61
C VAL A 259 10.42 7.63 -7.65
N PRO A 260 10.63 8.83 -8.25
CA PRO A 260 9.57 9.84 -8.35
C PRO A 260 8.42 9.37 -9.25
N LEU A 261 8.67 8.57 -10.30
CA LEU A 261 7.59 8.00 -11.11
C LEU A 261 6.71 7.06 -10.28
N ALA A 262 7.30 6.20 -9.47
CA ALA A 262 6.59 5.31 -8.55
C ALA A 262 5.85 6.09 -7.46
N ALA A 263 6.39 7.22 -6.99
CA ALA A 263 5.67 8.12 -6.09
C ALA A 263 4.45 8.75 -6.78
N LEU A 264 4.58 9.24 -8.02
CA LEU A 264 3.46 9.77 -8.82
C LEU A 264 2.37 8.71 -9.05
N VAL A 265 2.76 7.47 -9.33
CA VAL A 265 1.81 6.33 -9.43
C VAL A 265 1.08 6.15 -8.10
N ALA A 266 1.79 6.06 -6.97
CA ALA A 266 1.14 5.91 -5.66
C ALA A 266 0.16 7.05 -5.34
N TRP A 267 0.52 8.31 -5.66
CA TRP A 267 -0.35 9.47 -5.51
C TRP A 267 -1.58 9.43 -6.41
N ALA A 268 -1.44 9.01 -7.67
CA ALA A 268 -2.57 8.84 -8.58
C ALA A 268 -3.55 7.78 -8.04
N TYR A 269 -3.05 6.63 -7.57
CA TYR A 269 -3.91 5.63 -6.94
C TYR A 269 -4.55 6.11 -5.63
N LEU A 270 -3.81 6.87 -4.81
CA LEU A 270 -4.33 7.46 -3.57
C LEU A 270 -5.49 8.43 -3.84
N PHE A 271 -5.42 9.21 -4.91
CA PHE A 271 -6.45 10.18 -5.30
C PHE A 271 -7.63 9.53 -6.04
N PHE A 272 -7.39 8.61 -6.98
CA PHE A 272 -8.46 8.05 -7.82
C PHE A 272 -9.13 6.79 -7.25
N ALA A 273 -8.47 5.98 -6.42
CA ALA A 273 -9.13 4.79 -5.83
C ALA A 273 -10.35 5.11 -4.93
N PRO A 274 -10.39 6.21 -4.14
CA PRO A 274 -11.58 6.58 -3.37
C PRO A 274 -12.86 6.72 -4.20
N PHE A 275 -12.79 7.08 -5.47
CA PHE A 275 -13.95 7.22 -6.36
C PHE A 275 -14.70 5.89 -6.60
N PHE A 276 -14.05 4.75 -6.34
CA PHE A 276 -14.59 3.39 -6.52
C PHE A 276 -15.14 2.77 -5.21
N LEU A 277 -15.17 3.53 -4.11
CA LEU A 277 -15.78 3.12 -2.84
C LEU A 277 -17.32 3.15 -2.91
N PRO A 278 -18.04 2.44 -2.02
CA PRO A 278 -19.49 2.58 -1.86
C PRO A 278 -19.87 4.05 -1.61
N ARG A 279 -20.97 4.50 -2.24
CA ARG A 279 -21.52 5.83 -1.95
C ARG A 279 -22.21 5.80 -0.59
N ILE A 280 -22.30 6.93 0.08
CA ILE A 280 -23.24 7.12 1.18
C ILE A 280 -24.62 7.13 0.54
N GLU A 281 -25.44 6.12 0.84
CA GLU A 281 -26.86 6.14 0.47
C GLU A 281 -27.57 7.08 1.44
N ALA A 282 -27.99 8.23 0.94
CA ALA A 282 -28.78 9.19 1.69
C ALA A 282 -30.24 8.70 1.77
N ILE A 283 -30.47 7.67 2.59
CA ILE A 283 -31.79 7.23 3.02
C ILE A 283 -32.02 7.77 4.44
N GLU A 284 -32.06 9.10 4.56
CA GLU A 284 -32.98 9.68 5.53
C GLU A 284 -34.34 9.68 4.82
N PRO A 285 -35.36 8.95 5.31
CA PRO A 285 -36.72 9.14 4.82
C PRO A 285 -37.07 10.61 5.03
N ASN A 286 -37.59 11.27 4.00
CA ASN A 286 -37.89 12.69 4.06
C ASN A 286 -38.83 12.94 5.25
N PRO A 287 -38.46 13.75 6.26
CA PRO A 287 -39.34 14.01 7.41
C PRO A 287 -40.59 14.83 7.04
N PHE A 288 -40.74 15.19 5.76
CA PHE A 288 -41.92 15.80 5.17
C PHE A 288 -42.71 14.87 4.21
N ASP A 289 -42.27 13.62 4.00
CA ASP A 289 -43.12 12.57 3.40
C ASP A 289 -44.03 12.00 4.50
N GLY A 290 -44.92 12.86 5.00
CA GLY A 290 -45.93 12.50 5.98
C GLY A 290 -47.24 12.12 5.30
N GLU A 291 -47.74 10.94 5.64
CA GLU A 291 -49.16 10.57 5.57
C GLU A 291 -49.83 10.71 4.18
N GLU A 292 -49.50 9.81 3.25
CA GLU A 292 -50.51 9.38 2.27
C GLU A 292 -51.60 8.62 3.03
N GLU A 293 -52.79 9.22 3.16
CA GLU A 293 -53.95 8.58 3.81
C GLU A 293 -54.29 7.25 3.12
N GLU A 294 -54.40 6.16 3.90
CA GLU A 294 -55.04 4.91 3.46
C GLU A 294 -56.55 5.11 3.25
N THR A 295 -56.94 5.84 2.21
CA THR A 295 -58.32 5.86 1.71
C THR A 295 -58.59 4.59 0.92
N ASN A 296 -58.92 3.53 1.66
CA ASN A 296 -59.55 2.31 1.16
C ASN A 296 -60.91 2.63 0.51
N ALA A 297 -60.91 3.13 -0.72
CA ALA A 297 -62.10 3.49 -1.48
C ALA A 297 -62.64 2.30 -2.29
N ALA A 298 -62.98 1.21 -1.61
CA ALA A 298 -63.82 0.15 -2.18
C ALA A 298 -65.29 0.57 -2.13
N GLY A 299 -65.70 1.43 -3.07
CA GLY A 299 -67.08 1.68 -3.48
C GLY A 299 -68.08 2.21 -2.45
N ASP A 300 -68.47 3.47 -2.60
CA ASP A 300 -69.90 3.81 -2.61
C ASP A 300 -70.17 4.95 -3.61
N GLU A 301 -71.34 4.96 -4.23
CA GLU A 301 -71.70 5.90 -5.30
C GLU A 301 -72.51 7.08 -4.72
N SER A 302 -72.06 8.34 -4.93
CA SER A 302 -72.99 9.48 -5.16
C SER A 302 -72.30 10.82 -5.50
N GLU A 303 -72.52 11.26 -6.73
CA GLU A 303 -73.08 12.59 -7.03
C GLU A 303 -72.43 13.85 -6.40
N PHE A 304 -71.39 14.39 -7.05
CA PHE A 304 -71.29 15.84 -7.21
C PHE A 304 -70.69 16.23 -8.58
N SER A 305 -71.36 17.15 -9.26
CA SER A 305 -71.09 17.53 -10.66
C SER A 305 -69.94 18.52 -10.80
N GLU A 306 -69.02 18.27 -11.73
CA GLU A 306 -68.03 19.25 -12.20
C GLU A 306 -68.71 20.38 -13.00
N PRO A 307 -68.40 21.66 -12.74
CA PRO A 307 -68.66 22.73 -13.68
C PRO A 307 -67.48 22.87 -14.67
N GLU A 308 -67.76 22.80 -15.97
CA GLU A 308 -66.80 23.19 -17.02
C GLU A 308 -66.46 24.69 -16.89
N GLU A 309 -65.30 25.03 -16.34
CA GLU A 309 -64.74 26.37 -16.53
C GLU A 309 -64.06 26.45 -17.92
N ALA A 310 -64.82 26.97 -18.88
CA ALA A 310 -64.32 27.27 -20.22
C ALA A 310 -63.14 28.25 -20.17
N ASN A 311 -62.01 27.86 -20.75
CA ASN A 311 -60.76 28.62 -20.71
C ASN A 311 -60.87 29.93 -21.53
N PRO A 312 -60.86 31.13 -20.92
CA PRO A 312 -61.29 32.37 -21.56
C PRO A 312 -60.20 33.05 -22.42
N PHE A 313 -59.21 32.31 -22.89
CA PHE A 313 -58.05 32.82 -23.64
C PHE A 313 -57.67 31.99 -24.88
N GLN A 314 -58.57 31.15 -25.38
CA GLN A 314 -58.46 30.59 -26.73
C GLN A 314 -59.27 31.44 -27.71
N ASP A 315 -58.65 32.53 -28.16
CA ASP A 315 -59.03 33.18 -29.42
C ASP A 315 -58.35 32.39 -30.55
N ASP A 316 -59.14 31.65 -31.34
CA ASP A 316 -58.66 30.92 -32.52
C ASP A 316 -58.42 31.90 -33.69
N GLU A 317 -57.15 32.23 -33.95
CA GLU A 317 -56.72 32.80 -35.23
C GLU A 317 -56.45 31.71 -36.28
N ASP A 318 -56.84 32.01 -37.53
CA ASP A 318 -56.47 31.39 -38.82
C ASP A 318 -57.11 30.06 -39.31
N GLY A 319 -57.47 30.07 -40.62
CA GLY A 319 -57.84 28.91 -41.45
C GLY A 319 -59.34 28.78 -41.73
N ASP A 320 -59.93 29.46 -42.71
CA ASP A 320 -59.83 29.20 -44.17
C ASP A 320 -60.10 27.74 -44.57
N ASP A 321 -61.32 27.45 -45.05
CA ASP A 321 -61.57 26.52 -46.16
C ASP A 321 -63.05 26.53 -46.63
N GLY A 322 -63.28 26.95 -47.88
CA GLY A 322 -64.28 26.32 -48.77
C GLY A 322 -65.68 26.92 -48.96
N ALA A 323 -65.84 27.78 -49.98
CA ALA A 323 -66.96 27.76 -50.96
C ALA A 323 -66.68 28.62 -52.22
#